data_AF-A0A371Y5P7-F1
#
_entry.id   AF-A0A371Y5P7-F1
#
_cell.length_a   1.000
_cell.length_b   1.000
_cell.length_c   1.000
_cell.angle_alpha   90.00
_cell.angle_beta   90.00
_cell.angle_gamma   90.00
#
_symmetry.space_group_name_H-M   'P 1'
#
loop_
_entity.id
_entity.type
_entity.pdbx_description
1 polymer ?
#
loop_
_entity_poly.entity_id
_entity_poly.type
_entity_poly.pdbx_seq_one_letter_code
_entity_poly.pdbx_strand_id
1 'polypeptide(L)'
;MPQLIAPDVRVHASFLAAMDEARAEGHGGPDDDSTAGLSLRAYGDTWQDPAVFAQYVARMRLTHGPRSILQYDVECTTLWYVDGDAYLGRLAIRHRLTEAWLRDGHIGYDVRPGARGRGHATAMLRAALPLAARLGVDPALITCDTDNVASRRVIEACGGVRDDAGEDDGVLRYWAPTGPGSHTGRTLPTVGKG
;
A
#
# COMPACT_ATOMS: atom_id res chain seq x y z
N MET A 1 -1.39 10.86 17.91
CA MET A 1 -2.25 11.00 16.72
C MET A 1 -1.63 10.16 15.61
N PRO A 2 -2.45 9.34 14.91
CA PRO A 2 -1.99 8.50 13.83
C PRO A 2 -1.35 9.28 12.66
N GLN A 3 -0.27 8.76 12.08
CA GLN A 3 0.43 9.40 10.95
C GLN A 3 1.22 8.37 10.12
N LEU A 4 1.50 8.72 8.85
CA LEU A 4 2.43 7.97 8.01
C LEU A 4 3.88 8.35 8.34
N ILE A 5 4.73 7.37 8.57
CA ILE A 5 6.18 7.52 8.79
C ILE A 5 6.97 6.54 7.92
N ALA A 6 8.27 6.75 7.79
CA ALA A 6 9.16 5.69 7.34
C ALA A 6 9.09 4.50 8.33
N PRO A 7 9.20 3.24 7.88
CA PRO A 7 9.24 2.06 8.75
C PRO A 7 10.19 2.27 9.93
N ASP A 8 9.83 1.88 11.15
CA ASP A 8 10.62 2.24 12.33
C ASP A 8 10.66 1.10 13.36
N VAL A 9 11.81 0.93 14.02
CA VAL A 9 12.00 -0.14 14.99
C VAL A 9 11.16 0.04 16.26
N ARG A 10 10.73 1.27 16.58
CA ARG A 10 9.97 1.55 17.81
C ARG A 10 8.65 0.79 17.91
N VAL A 11 8.05 0.43 16.77
CA VAL A 11 6.75 -0.27 16.75
C VAL A 11 6.87 -1.79 16.84
N HIS A 12 8.06 -2.33 17.11
CA HIS A 12 8.38 -3.75 17.04
C HIS A 12 7.34 -4.65 17.72
N ALA A 13 7.04 -4.40 19.00
CA ALA A 13 6.07 -5.21 19.74
C ALA A 13 4.66 -5.16 19.12
N SER A 14 4.21 -3.97 18.72
CA SER A 14 2.90 -3.80 18.08
C SER A 14 2.86 -4.38 16.66
N PHE A 15 3.98 -4.39 15.95
CA PHE A 15 4.10 -5.00 14.62
C PHE A 15 3.99 -6.52 14.71
N LEU A 16 4.67 -7.15 15.68
CA LEU A 16 4.55 -8.59 15.91
C LEU A 16 3.10 -9.00 16.16
N ALA A 17 2.40 -8.30 17.06
CA ALA A 17 0.98 -8.55 17.31
C ALA A 17 0.11 -8.38 16.05
N ALA A 18 0.40 -7.36 15.22
CA ALA A 18 -0.30 -7.16 13.96
C ALA A 18 -0.04 -8.29 12.94
N MET A 19 1.16 -8.86 12.93
CA MET A 19 1.53 -9.98 12.06
C MET A 19 0.90 -11.30 12.54
N ASP A 20 0.75 -11.50 13.85
CA ASP A 20 0.00 -12.63 14.40
C ASP A 20 -1.49 -12.54 14.06
N GLU A 21 -2.09 -11.35 14.16
CA GLU A 21 -3.46 -11.10 13.68
C GLU A 21 -3.59 -11.40 12.17
N ALA A 22 -2.65 -10.93 11.35
CA ALA A 22 -2.66 -11.19 9.91
C ALA A 22 -2.56 -12.69 9.61
N ARG A 23 -1.68 -13.41 10.30
CA ARG A 23 -1.54 -14.87 10.19
C ARG A 23 -2.84 -15.58 10.58
N ALA A 24 -3.53 -15.12 11.63
CA ALA A 24 -4.83 -15.67 12.04
C ALA A 24 -5.94 -15.47 10.99
N GLU A 25 -5.82 -14.44 10.14
CA GLU A 25 -6.70 -14.23 8.96
C GLU A 25 -6.26 -15.02 7.72
N GLY A 26 -5.20 -15.82 7.81
CA GLY A 26 -4.70 -16.65 6.72
C GLY A 26 -3.57 -16.05 5.90
N HIS A 27 -3.04 -14.88 6.28
CA HIS A 27 -1.86 -14.34 5.61
C HIS A 27 -0.62 -15.23 5.82
N GLY A 28 0.22 -15.31 4.80
CA GLY A 28 1.43 -16.15 4.80
C GLY A 28 1.25 -17.54 4.20
N GLY A 29 0.08 -17.86 3.64
CA GLY A 29 -0.12 -19.04 2.79
C GLY A 29 0.71 -18.98 1.49
N PRO A 30 0.83 -20.10 0.74
CA PRO A 30 1.65 -20.16 -0.48
C PRO A 30 1.18 -19.20 -1.58
N ASP A 31 -0.12 -18.93 -1.66
CA ASP A 31 -0.75 -18.10 -2.70
C ASP A 31 -0.97 -16.63 -2.25
N ASP A 32 -0.53 -16.25 -1.06
CA ASP A 32 -0.67 -14.88 -0.54
C ASP A 32 0.53 -14.02 -0.98
N ASP A 33 0.42 -13.41 -2.16
CA ASP A 33 1.45 -12.51 -2.69
C ASP A 33 1.37 -11.08 -2.14
N SER A 34 0.52 -10.84 -1.14
CA SER A 34 0.53 -9.56 -0.43
C SER A 34 1.87 -9.32 0.26
N THR A 35 2.18 -8.05 0.53
CA THR A 35 3.35 -7.68 1.35
C THR A 35 3.33 -8.39 2.70
N ALA A 36 2.15 -8.68 3.29
CA ALA A 36 2.05 -9.37 4.57
C ALA A 36 2.42 -10.82 4.41
N GLY A 37 1.86 -11.49 3.41
CA GLY A 37 2.16 -12.89 3.10
C GLY A 37 3.63 -13.12 2.84
N LEU A 38 4.20 -12.36 1.89
CA LEU A 38 5.63 -12.46 1.55
C LEU A 38 6.52 -12.20 2.77
N SER A 39 6.20 -11.18 3.57
CA SER A 39 6.98 -10.85 4.76
C SER A 39 6.87 -11.94 5.85
N LEU A 40 5.66 -12.46 6.08
CA LEU A 40 5.39 -13.53 7.05
C LEU A 40 6.14 -14.81 6.67
N ARG A 41 6.09 -15.22 5.39
CA ARG A 41 6.81 -16.40 4.90
C ARG A 41 8.32 -16.26 5.04
N ALA A 42 8.86 -15.07 4.81
CA ALA A 42 10.30 -14.84 4.83
C ALA A 42 10.87 -14.59 6.24
N TYR A 43 10.09 -13.98 7.14
CA TYR A 43 10.62 -13.45 8.41
C TYR A 43 9.75 -13.72 9.64
N GLY A 44 8.56 -14.30 9.48
CA GLY A 44 7.56 -14.39 10.56
C GLY A 44 8.03 -15.13 11.83
N ASP A 45 9.03 -16.00 11.70
CA ASP A 45 9.59 -16.79 12.81
C ASP A 45 10.89 -16.21 13.37
N THR A 46 11.37 -15.09 12.82
CA THR A 46 12.66 -14.48 13.18
C THR A 46 12.54 -13.04 13.65
N TRP A 47 11.43 -12.34 13.36
CA TRP A 47 11.25 -10.96 13.82
C TRP A 47 11.24 -10.79 15.33
N GLN A 48 11.09 -11.84 16.14
CA GLN A 48 11.18 -11.75 17.60
C GLN A 48 12.56 -11.28 18.06
N ASP A 49 13.60 -11.52 17.27
CA ASP A 49 14.93 -10.94 17.48
C ASP A 49 14.96 -9.46 17.02
N PRO A 50 15.23 -8.50 17.93
CA PRO A 50 15.30 -7.08 17.58
C PRO A 50 16.34 -6.76 16.50
N ALA A 51 17.44 -7.49 16.41
CA ALA A 51 18.47 -7.26 15.39
C ALA A 51 17.97 -7.68 14.00
N VAL A 52 17.21 -8.78 13.91
CA VAL A 52 16.57 -9.22 12.67
C VAL A 52 15.46 -8.23 12.27
N PHE A 53 14.64 -7.78 13.22
CA PHE A 53 13.62 -6.78 12.96
C PHE A 53 14.22 -5.45 12.47
N ALA A 54 15.33 -5.00 13.06
CA ALA A 54 16.03 -3.81 12.59
C ALA A 54 16.55 -3.94 11.15
N GLN A 55 17.07 -5.10 10.77
CA GLN A 55 17.47 -5.37 9.38
C GLN A 55 16.27 -5.36 8.42
N TYR A 56 15.15 -5.94 8.84
CA TYR A 56 13.90 -5.90 8.08
C TYR A 56 13.41 -4.46 7.88
N VAL A 57 13.37 -3.65 8.95
CA VAL A 57 13.01 -2.23 8.88
C VAL A 57 13.93 -1.47 7.93
N ALA A 58 15.24 -1.70 8.00
CA ALA A 58 16.21 -1.08 7.10
C ALA A 58 15.95 -1.48 5.64
N ARG A 59 15.59 -2.74 5.38
CA ARG A 59 15.22 -3.24 4.04
C ARG A 59 13.92 -2.62 3.53
N MET A 60 12.94 -2.40 4.40
CA MET A 60 11.68 -1.71 4.04
C MET A 60 11.85 -0.23 3.72
N ARG A 61 12.93 0.41 4.20
CA ARG A 61 13.27 1.79 3.85
C ARG A 61 13.93 1.93 2.47
N LEU A 62 14.33 0.84 1.84
CA LEU A 62 14.91 0.87 0.49
C LEU A 62 13.81 1.15 -0.54
N THR A 63 14.09 2.10 -1.45
CA THR A 63 13.13 2.49 -2.48
C THR A 63 13.20 1.61 -3.73
N HIS A 64 14.32 0.95 -4.02
CA HIS A 64 14.43 0.07 -5.19
C HIS A 64 15.53 -0.98 -5.01
N GLY A 65 15.55 -1.97 -5.91
CA GLY A 65 16.66 -2.90 -6.10
C GLY A 65 16.32 -4.37 -5.80
N PRO A 66 17.25 -5.30 -6.10
CA PRO A 66 17.06 -6.76 -5.95
C PRO A 66 16.85 -7.20 -4.48
N ARG A 67 16.91 -6.24 -3.54
CA ARG A 67 16.74 -6.42 -2.11
C ARG A 67 15.42 -5.81 -1.59
N SER A 68 14.48 -5.36 -2.42
CA SER A 68 13.11 -5.17 -1.93
C SER A 68 12.53 -6.55 -1.62
N ILE A 69 11.92 -6.76 -0.44
CA ILE A 69 11.19 -8.02 -0.16
C ILE A 69 10.00 -8.21 -1.11
N LEU A 70 9.57 -7.12 -1.75
CA LEU A 70 8.42 -7.05 -2.65
C LEU A 70 8.81 -7.12 -4.12
N GLN A 71 10.10 -7.36 -4.40
CA GLN A 71 10.63 -7.59 -5.74
C GLN A 71 10.21 -6.53 -6.77
N TYR A 72 10.00 -5.29 -6.31
CA TYR A 72 9.68 -4.19 -7.21
C TYR A 72 10.84 -3.98 -8.20
N ASP A 73 10.53 -4.08 -9.50
CA ASP A 73 11.39 -3.63 -10.60
C ASP A 73 11.26 -2.10 -10.84
N VAL A 74 10.43 -1.43 -10.04
CA VAL A 74 10.22 0.01 -10.00
C VAL A 74 10.62 0.60 -8.64
N GLU A 75 10.90 1.90 -8.61
CA GLU A 75 11.05 2.59 -7.33
C GLU A 75 9.71 2.64 -6.58
N CYS A 76 9.76 2.34 -5.29
CA CYS A 76 8.61 2.27 -4.40
C CYS A 76 8.96 2.80 -3.01
N THR A 77 8.21 3.78 -2.53
CA THR A 77 8.31 4.26 -1.15
C THR A 77 7.36 3.47 -0.25
N THR A 78 7.90 2.79 0.77
CA THR A 78 7.08 2.16 1.82
C THR A 78 6.93 3.09 3.03
N LEU A 79 5.72 3.20 3.55
CA LEU A 79 5.37 3.95 4.75
C LEU A 79 4.57 3.08 5.71
N TRP A 80 4.75 3.30 7.02
CA TRP A 80 3.95 2.69 8.08
C TRP A 80 3.03 3.72 8.69
N TYR A 81 1.80 3.31 8.98
CA TYR A 81 0.82 4.12 9.68
C TYR A 81 0.84 3.78 11.16
N VAL A 82 1.14 4.76 12.01
CA VAL A 82 1.41 4.52 13.43
C VAL A 82 0.76 5.58 14.32
N ASP A 83 0.36 5.20 15.53
CA ASP A 83 -0.01 6.12 16.61
C ASP A 83 0.92 5.90 17.81
N GLY A 84 1.91 6.79 17.97
CA GLY A 84 3.04 6.52 18.87
C GLY A 84 3.80 5.27 18.44
N ASP A 85 3.84 4.28 19.34
CA ASP A 85 4.48 2.98 19.13
C ASP A 85 3.50 1.90 18.62
N ALA A 86 2.22 2.25 18.42
CA ALA A 86 1.23 1.34 17.86
C ALA A 86 1.31 1.30 16.34
N TYR A 87 1.58 0.12 15.77
CA TYR A 87 1.47 -0.15 14.34
C TYR A 87 0.01 -0.36 13.95
N LEU A 88 -0.45 0.39 12.96
CA LEU A 88 -1.84 0.39 12.49
C LEU A 88 -2.01 -0.07 11.04
N GLY A 89 -0.92 -0.14 10.27
CA GLY A 89 -0.96 -0.56 8.87
C GLY A 89 0.25 -0.06 8.09
N ARG A 90 0.23 -0.28 6.78
CA ARG A 90 1.28 0.18 5.85
C ARG A 90 0.71 0.60 4.52
N LEU A 91 1.52 1.36 3.80
CA LEU A 91 1.19 1.90 2.50
C LEU A 91 2.46 1.89 1.63
N ALA A 92 2.31 1.55 0.35
CA ALA A 92 3.35 1.56 -0.65
C ALA A 92 2.97 2.53 -1.78
N ILE A 93 3.94 3.33 -2.25
CA ILE A 93 3.79 4.24 -3.38
C ILE A 93 4.83 3.87 -4.44
N ARG A 94 4.39 3.23 -5.52
CA ARG A 94 5.20 2.99 -6.72
C ARG A 94 5.33 4.30 -7.49
N HIS A 95 6.55 4.73 -7.79
CA HIS A 95 6.82 6.03 -8.43
C HIS A 95 6.48 6.03 -9.93
N ARG A 96 6.40 4.84 -10.53
CA ARG A 96 6.00 4.59 -11.91
C ARG A 96 5.34 3.22 -12.03
N LEU A 97 4.57 2.99 -13.08
CA LEU A 97 4.02 1.67 -13.42
C LEU A 97 4.72 1.10 -14.65
N THR A 98 4.99 -0.20 -14.60
CA THR A 98 5.24 -1.05 -15.76
C THR A 98 3.99 -1.90 -16.01
N GLU A 99 3.94 -2.64 -17.12
CA GLU A 99 2.84 -3.57 -17.41
C GLU A 99 2.56 -4.51 -16.23
N ALA A 100 3.61 -4.99 -15.55
CA ALA A 100 3.51 -5.85 -14.38
C ALA A 100 2.82 -5.21 -13.16
N TRP A 101 2.77 -3.87 -13.07
CA TRP A 101 2.16 -3.15 -11.94
C TRP A 101 0.85 -2.45 -12.28
N LEU A 102 0.36 -2.55 -13.52
CA LEU A 102 -0.92 -1.95 -13.89
C LEU A 102 -2.10 -2.54 -13.10
N ARG A 103 -2.02 -3.83 -12.72
CA ARG A 103 -3.06 -4.49 -11.91
C ARG A 103 -3.07 -3.98 -10.46
N ASP A 104 -1.92 -3.61 -9.90
CA ASP A 104 -1.79 -3.15 -8.51
C ASP A 104 -1.82 -1.62 -8.33
N GLY A 105 -1.68 -0.87 -9.42
CA GLY A 105 -1.66 0.59 -9.41
C GLY A 105 -0.45 1.21 -8.71
N HIS A 106 -0.47 2.52 -8.51
CA HIS A 106 0.60 3.26 -7.85
C HIS A 106 0.58 3.09 -6.34
N ILE A 107 -0.61 2.99 -5.73
CA ILE A 107 -0.76 3.00 -4.27
C ILE A 107 -1.43 1.72 -3.81
N GLY A 108 -0.71 0.94 -3.00
CA GLY A 108 -1.25 -0.20 -2.26
C GLY A 108 -1.23 0.07 -0.76
N TYR A 109 -2.23 -0.41 -0.02
CA TYR A 109 -2.29 -0.22 1.44
C TYR A 109 -3.02 -1.37 2.14
N ASP A 110 -2.67 -1.59 3.39
CA ASP A 110 -3.41 -2.46 4.30
C ASP A 110 -3.45 -1.87 5.71
N VAL A 111 -4.54 -2.18 6.40
CA VAL A 111 -4.77 -1.80 7.79
C VAL A 111 -4.68 -3.07 8.63
N ARG A 112 -3.95 -2.98 9.75
CA ARG A 112 -3.88 -4.03 10.77
C ARG A 112 -5.28 -4.57 11.07
N PRO A 113 -5.51 -5.89 11.10
CA PRO A 113 -6.83 -6.48 11.31
C PRO A 113 -7.62 -5.85 12.47
N GLY A 114 -7.05 -5.79 13.67
CA GLY A 114 -7.69 -5.21 14.85
C GLY A 114 -7.90 -3.69 14.82
N ALA A 115 -7.39 -2.99 13.80
CA ALA A 115 -7.54 -1.55 13.61
C ALA A 115 -8.52 -1.17 12.48
N ARG A 116 -9.09 -2.15 11.77
CA ARG A 116 -10.04 -1.92 10.66
C ARG A 116 -11.36 -1.32 11.16
N GLY A 117 -12.14 -0.74 10.25
CA GLY A 117 -13.45 -0.13 10.56
C GLY A 117 -13.39 1.21 11.29
N ARG A 118 -12.20 1.80 11.46
CA ARG A 118 -11.98 3.06 12.22
C ARG A 118 -11.54 4.25 11.36
N GLY A 119 -11.73 4.15 10.03
CA GLY A 119 -11.36 5.21 9.08
C GLY A 119 -9.87 5.33 8.74
N HIS A 120 -9.02 4.42 9.24
CA HIS A 120 -7.58 4.48 9.01
C HIS A 120 -7.18 4.37 7.54
N ALA A 121 -7.81 3.50 6.75
CA ALA A 121 -7.52 3.38 5.32
C ALA A 121 -7.74 4.71 4.56
N THR A 122 -8.85 5.39 4.84
CA THR A 122 -9.13 6.72 4.27
C THR A 122 -8.11 7.76 4.71
N ALA A 123 -7.74 7.77 6.00
CA ALA A 123 -6.73 8.71 6.52
C ALA A 123 -5.35 8.46 5.88
N MET A 124 -4.95 7.19 5.75
CA MET A 124 -3.71 6.78 5.09
C MET A 124 -3.69 7.22 3.63
N LEU A 125 -4.74 6.91 2.86
CA LEU A 125 -4.79 7.28 1.44
C LEU A 125 -4.77 8.80 1.25
N ARG A 126 -5.56 9.56 2.02
CA ARG A 126 -5.53 11.03 1.97
C ARG A 126 -4.16 11.61 2.29
N ALA A 127 -3.45 11.06 3.27
CA ALA A 127 -2.11 11.50 3.62
C ALA A 127 -1.06 11.11 2.56
N ALA A 128 -1.27 10.00 1.85
CA ALA A 128 -0.38 9.51 0.81
C ALA A 128 -0.49 10.27 -0.51
N LEU A 129 -1.66 10.78 -0.89
CA LEU A 129 -1.83 11.48 -2.18
C LEU A 129 -0.86 12.67 -2.36
N PRO A 130 -0.70 13.61 -1.41
CA PRO A 130 0.32 14.68 -1.53
C PRO A 130 1.77 14.19 -1.47
N LEU A 131 2.03 12.99 -0.91
CA LEU A 131 3.35 12.36 -0.99
C LEU A 131 3.59 11.82 -2.41
N ALA A 132 2.61 11.16 -3.01
CA ALA A 132 2.67 10.66 -4.39
C ALA A 132 2.93 11.79 -5.40
N ALA A 133 2.27 12.93 -5.25
CA ALA A 133 2.54 14.11 -6.09
C ALA A 133 4.00 14.57 -6.04
N ARG A 134 4.60 14.61 -4.83
CA ARG A 134 6.01 14.96 -4.65
C ARG A 134 6.98 13.95 -5.26
N LEU A 135 6.52 12.71 -5.46
CA LEU A 135 7.25 11.63 -6.13
C LEU A 135 7.01 11.62 -7.65
N GLY A 136 6.30 12.61 -8.21
CA GLY A 136 6.03 12.73 -9.64
C GLY A 136 4.82 11.96 -10.13
N VAL A 137 4.00 11.41 -9.23
CA VAL A 137 2.78 10.66 -9.58
C VAL A 137 1.57 11.57 -9.51
N ASP A 138 1.02 11.99 -10.65
CA ASP A 138 -0.28 12.68 -10.76
C ASP A 138 -0.94 12.48 -12.16
N PRO A 139 -2.15 11.90 -12.25
CA PRO A 139 -2.91 11.27 -11.17
C PRO A 139 -2.33 9.91 -10.75
N ALA A 140 -2.71 9.42 -9.56
CA ALA A 140 -2.39 8.07 -9.12
C ALA A 140 -3.47 7.08 -9.58
N LEU A 141 -3.08 6.05 -10.33
CA LEU A 141 -3.87 4.82 -10.49
C LEU A 141 -3.94 4.07 -9.16
N ILE A 142 -5.13 3.69 -8.73
CA ILE A 142 -5.37 2.83 -7.58
C ILE A 142 -6.34 1.75 -8.03
N THR A 143 -6.10 0.51 -7.62
CA THR A 143 -6.91 -0.63 -8.01
C THR A 143 -7.47 -1.35 -6.79
N CYS A 144 -8.56 -2.08 -6.98
CA CYS A 144 -9.08 -3.02 -6.00
C CYS A 144 -9.94 -4.08 -6.67
N ASP A 145 -10.08 -5.25 -6.06
CA ASP A 145 -11.00 -6.27 -6.56
C ASP A 145 -12.45 -5.76 -6.54
N THR A 146 -13.27 -6.25 -7.48
CA THR A 146 -14.66 -5.83 -7.68
C THR A 146 -15.55 -6.08 -6.48
N ASP A 147 -15.24 -7.08 -5.67
CA ASP A 147 -15.97 -7.43 -4.44
C ASP A 147 -15.49 -6.62 -3.22
N ASN A 148 -14.36 -5.93 -3.30
CA ASN A 148 -13.79 -5.14 -2.21
C ASN A 148 -14.52 -3.79 -2.02
N VAL A 149 -15.73 -3.84 -1.46
CA VAL A 149 -16.57 -2.66 -1.14
C VAL A 149 -15.83 -1.64 -0.27
N ALA A 150 -15.00 -2.11 0.66
CA ALA A 150 -14.28 -1.24 1.58
C ALA A 150 -13.25 -0.35 0.86
N SER A 151 -12.39 -0.94 0.01
CA SER A 151 -11.41 -0.19 -0.76
C SER A 151 -12.08 0.77 -1.75
N ARG A 152 -13.16 0.36 -2.43
CA ARG A 152 -13.93 1.26 -3.31
C ARG A 152 -14.36 2.54 -2.59
N ARG A 153 -15.02 2.40 -1.44
CA ARG A 153 -15.46 3.54 -0.62
C ARG A 153 -14.31 4.41 -0.16
N VAL A 154 -13.18 3.81 0.21
CA VAL A 154 -11.97 4.53 0.60
C VAL A 154 -11.44 5.37 -0.56
N ILE A 155 -11.32 4.77 -1.75
CA ILE A 155 -10.78 5.41 -2.95
C ILE A 155 -11.68 6.58 -3.38
N GLU A 156 -12.99 6.34 -3.48
CA GLU A 156 -13.99 7.34 -3.86
C GLU A 156 -14.01 8.51 -2.85
N ALA A 157 -13.95 8.22 -1.55
CA ALA A 157 -13.87 9.25 -0.50
C ALA A 157 -12.56 10.07 -0.53
N CYS A 158 -11.56 9.62 -1.28
CA CYS A 158 -10.30 10.32 -1.52
C CYS A 158 -10.24 10.99 -2.90
N GLY A 159 -11.37 11.07 -3.62
CA GLY A 159 -11.46 11.72 -4.94
C GLY A 159 -11.08 10.81 -6.10
N GLY A 160 -10.94 9.50 -5.88
CA GLY A 160 -10.73 8.54 -6.96
C GLY A 160 -11.97 8.43 -7.84
N VAL A 161 -11.78 8.57 -9.15
CA VAL A 161 -12.84 8.40 -10.16
C VAL A 161 -12.61 7.08 -10.88
N ARG A 162 -13.64 6.25 -10.97
CA ARG A 162 -13.56 4.94 -11.62
C ARG A 162 -13.28 5.12 -13.12
N ASP A 163 -12.36 4.31 -13.63
CA ASP A 163 -12.12 4.17 -15.06
C ASP A 163 -13.10 3.13 -15.63
N ASP A 164 -14.08 3.61 -16.41
CA ASP A 164 -15.12 2.76 -17.00
C ASP A 164 -14.65 2.04 -18.29
N ALA A 165 -13.38 2.21 -18.70
CA ALA A 165 -12.83 1.58 -19.90
C ALA A 165 -12.67 0.04 -19.80
N GLY A 166 -12.93 -0.56 -18.63
CA GLY A 166 -13.08 -2.00 -18.48
C GLY A 166 -12.59 -2.53 -17.13
N GLU A 167 -13.31 -3.54 -16.61
CA GLU A 167 -12.80 -4.44 -15.58
C GLU A 167 -11.84 -5.42 -16.26
N ASP A 168 -10.59 -5.50 -15.80
CA ASP A 168 -9.68 -6.57 -16.22
C ASP A 168 -9.66 -7.61 -15.09
N ASP A 169 -10.15 -8.81 -15.39
CA ASP A 169 -10.05 -9.98 -14.52
C ASP A 169 -10.49 -9.72 -13.06
N GLY A 170 -11.64 -9.06 -12.89
CA GLY A 170 -12.23 -8.79 -11.58
C GLY A 170 -11.58 -7.63 -10.80
N VAL A 171 -10.76 -6.80 -11.45
CA VAL A 171 -10.15 -5.61 -10.84
C VAL A 171 -10.77 -4.33 -11.36
N LEU A 172 -11.13 -3.45 -10.43
CA LEU A 172 -11.55 -2.08 -10.70
C LEU A 172 -10.36 -1.13 -10.67
N ARG A 173 -10.37 -0.16 -11.57
CA ARG A 173 -9.37 0.90 -11.68
C ARG A 173 -9.97 2.25 -11.33
N TYR A 174 -9.21 3.04 -10.58
CA TYR A 174 -9.57 4.38 -10.17
C TYR A 174 -8.38 5.33 -10.39
N TRP A 175 -8.66 6.51 -10.90
CA TRP A 175 -7.69 7.59 -11.00
C TRP A 175 -7.96 8.64 -9.92
N ALA A 176 -7.00 8.86 -9.03
CA ALA A 176 -7.10 9.84 -7.96
C ALA A 176 -6.14 11.03 -8.20
N PRO A 177 -6.61 12.29 -8.08
CA PRO A 177 -5.74 13.45 -8.14
C PRO A 177 -4.80 13.48 -6.93
N THR A 178 -3.52 13.80 -7.12
CA THR A 178 -2.52 13.81 -6.04
C THR A 178 -2.05 15.22 -5.68
N GLY A 179 -2.13 16.17 -6.62
CA GLY A 179 -1.72 17.57 -6.45
C GLY A 179 -2.87 18.55 -6.20
N PRO A 180 -2.61 19.70 -5.56
CA PRO A 180 -3.58 20.78 -5.48
C PRO A 180 -3.81 21.38 -6.88
N GLY A 181 -4.95 21.09 -7.51
CA GLY A 181 -5.36 21.65 -8.81
C GLY A 181 -5.80 20.65 -9.87
N SER A 182 -5.65 19.33 -9.67
CA SER A 182 -6.00 18.32 -10.70
C SER A 182 -7.51 18.04 -10.84
N HIS A 183 -8.39 18.92 -10.34
CA HIS A 183 -9.84 18.69 -10.29
C HIS A 183 -10.63 19.15 -11.53
N THR A 184 -10.00 19.56 -12.63
CA THR A 184 -10.75 19.95 -13.84
C THR A 184 -10.02 19.60 -15.12
N GLY A 185 -10.55 18.62 -15.87
CA GLY A 185 -10.42 18.56 -17.33
C GLY A 185 -9.25 17.79 -17.93
N ARG A 186 -8.45 17.03 -17.16
CA ARG A 186 -7.41 16.19 -17.76
C ARG A 186 -8.05 14.90 -18.28
N THR A 187 -8.06 14.72 -19.60
CA THR A 187 -8.41 13.45 -20.25
C THR A 187 -7.60 12.34 -19.59
N LEU A 188 -8.29 11.38 -18.97
CA LEU A 188 -7.64 10.22 -18.37
C LEU A 188 -6.77 9.55 -19.45
N PRO A 189 -5.54 9.12 -19.13
CA PRO A 189 -4.75 8.36 -20.07
C PRO A 189 -5.50 7.06 -20.39
N THR A 190 -6.11 7.00 -21.57
CA THR A 190 -6.65 5.75 -22.10
C THR A 190 -5.47 4.83 -22.35
N VAL A 191 -5.42 3.70 -21.65
CA VAL A 191 -4.48 2.62 -21.97
C VAL A 191 -4.88 2.11 -23.35
N GLY A 192 -4.15 2.56 -24.37
CA GLY A 192 -4.31 2.04 -25.73
C GLY A 192 -3.98 0.55 -25.71
N LYS A 193 -4.91 -0.29 -26.15
CA LYS A 193 -4.63 -1.68 -26.48
C LYS A 193 -3.62 -1.67 -27.63
N GLY A 194 -2.36 -1.96 -27.31
CA GLY A 194 -1.35 -2.38 -28.29
C GLY A 194 -1.53 -3.83 -28.66
#